data_AF-A0A661JDD7-F1
#
_entry.id   AF-A0A661JDD7-F1
#
_cell.length_a   1.000
_cell.length_b   1.000
_cell.length_c   1.000
_cell.angle_alpha   90.00
_cell.angle_beta   90.00
_cell.angle_gamma   90.00
#
_symmetry.space_group_name_H-M   'P 1'
#
loop_
_entity.id
_entity.type
_entity.pdbx_description
1 polymer ?
#
loop_
_entity_poly.entity_id
_entity_poly.type
_entity_poly.pdbx_seq_one_letter_code
_entity_poly.pdbx_strand_id
1 'polypeptide(L)'
;PDLVCELVDWQETMHYIDDATGICAGLSSFPIKPPYHIHNLPPLISAATGLDIDEEGLWEIAWRNRNLVRAINIRRGLRRKDERPPEDHWKKRFPEYEEKLLDEYYKYRGWNKEGIPTKELLERLKLDYVAEYFIKRGILKDEGEGSPEGQQSKQRKDKAKGQ
;
A
#
# COMPACT_ATOMS: atom_id res chain seq x y z
N PRO A 1 3.46 8.19 -13.97
CA PRO A 1 2.23 7.93 -13.19
C PRO A 1 1.27 9.10 -13.38
N ASP A 2 -0.02 8.96 -13.06
CA ASP A 2 -0.91 10.12 -13.04
C ASP A 2 -0.47 11.08 -11.91
N LEU A 3 -0.29 12.37 -12.22
CA LEU A 3 0.13 13.41 -11.26
C LEU A 3 -0.76 13.40 -10.00
N VAL A 4 -2.06 13.14 -10.15
CA VAL A 4 -2.98 13.08 -9.01
C VAL A 4 -2.60 11.96 -8.04
N CYS A 5 -2.15 10.81 -8.55
CA CYS A 5 -1.73 9.68 -7.72
C CYS A 5 -0.46 10.01 -6.92
N GLU A 6 0.53 10.64 -7.57
CA GLU A 6 1.78 11.05 -6.92
C GLU A 6 1.53 12.10 -5.83
N LEU A 7 0.65 13.08 -6.09
CA LEU A 7 0.29 14.11 -5.11
C LEU A 7 -0.42 13.51 -3.89
N VAL A 8 -1.38 12.60 -4.11
CA VAL A 8 -2.08 11.91 -3.02
C VAL A 8 -1.12 11.03 -2.22
N ASP A 9 -0.21 10.32 -2.90
CA ASP A 9 0.78 9.48 -2.22
C ASP A 9 1.75 10.29 -1.35
N TRP A 10 2.27 11.41 -1.88
CA TRP A 10 3.13 12.30 -1.09
C TRP A 10 2.40 12.86 0.12
N GLN A 11 1.19 13.42 -0.07
CA GLN A 11 0.42 14.00 1.02
C GLN A 11 0.08 12.96 2.10
N GLU A 12 -0.32 11.75 1.71
CA GLU A 12 -0.61 10.65 2.64
C GLU A 12 0.65 10.18 3.36
N THR A 13 1.76 9.97 2.63
CA THR A 13 3.02 9.47 3.21
C THR A 13 3.54 10.41 4.29
N MET A 14 3.49 11.74 4.07
CA MET A 14 3.89 12.71 5.09
C MET A 14 3.05 12.59 6.38
N HIS A 15 1.74 12.36 6.28
CA HIS A 15 0.89 12.13 7.47
C HIS A 15 1.29 10.85 8.21
N TYR A 16 1.59 9.76 7.49
CA TYR A 16 2.04 8.51 8.12
C TYR A 16 3.41 8.65 8.81
N ILE A 17 4.29 9.54 8.33
CA ILE A 17 5.55 9.85 8.99
C ILE A 17 5.28 10.64 10.29
N ASP A 18 4.44 11.66 10.25
CA ASP A 18 4.06 12.47 11.41
C ASP A 18 3.45 11.61 12.52
N ASP A 19 2.46 10.78 12.17
CA ASP A 19 1.74 9.93 13.12
C ASP A 19 2.63 8.85 13.76
N ALA A 20 3.66 8.39 13.04
CA ALA A 20 4.62 7.41 13.57
C ALA A 20 5.70 8.05 14.46
N THR A 21 6.10 9.28 14.15
CA THR A 21 7.17 10.01 14.87
C THR A 21 6.62 10.85 16.03
N GLY A 22 5.32 11.12 16.07
CA GLY A 22 4.68 12.03 17.02
C GLY A 22 4.90 13.50 16.70
N ILE A 23 5.37 13.83 15.48
CA ILE A 23 5.52 15.21 15.02
C ILE A 23 4.13 15.80 14.76
N CYS A 24 3.91 17.01 15.25
CA CYS A 24 2.65 17.71 15.03
C CYS A 24 2.52 18.09 13.54
N ALA A 25 1.47 17.59 12.88
CA ALA A 25 1.16 17.88 11.47
C ALA A 25 1.04 19.38 11.16
N GLY A 26 0.71 20.22 12.16
CA GLY A 26 0.69 21.68 12.02
C GLY A 26 2.05 22.31 11.68
N LEU A 27 3.14 21.56 11.83
CA LEU A 27 4.50 21.94 11.42
C LEU A 27 5.05 21.02 10.32
N SER A 28 4.26 20.07 9.81
CA SER A 28 4.68 19.14 8.76
C SER A 28 3.59 18.88 7.72
N SER A 29 2.84 17.78 7.79
CA SER A 29 2.00 17.32 6.67
C SER A 29 0.82 18.21 6.30
N PHE A 30 0.39 19.12 7.19
CA PHE A 30 -0.81 19.93 7.00
C PHE A 30 -0.58 21.27 6.26
N PRO A 31 0.36 22.15 6.69
CA PRO A 31 0.56 23.44 6.04
C PRO A 31 1.37 23.35 4.74
N ILE A 32 1.18 24.33 3.86
CA ILE A 32 2.03 24.51 2.67
C ILE A 32 3.40 25.04 3.11
N LYS A 33 4.48 24.45 2.57
CA LYS A 33 5.89 24.76 2.90
C LYS A 33 6.20 24.62 4.40
N PRO A 34 6.02 23.40 4.96
CA PRO A 34 6.31 23.16 6.37
C PRO A 34 7.82 23.20 6.67
N PRO A 35 8.20 23.48 7.93
CA PRO A 35 9.58 23.33 8.37
C PRO A 35 10.05 21.87 8.41
N TYR A 36 9.18 20.90 8.69
CA TYR A 36 9.51 19.47 8.63
C TYR A 36 9.05 18.86 7.31
N HIS A 37 9.98 18.29 6.55
CA HIS A 37 9.74 17.73 5.22
C HIS A 37 10.67 16.56 4.93
N ILE A 38 10.41 15.82 3.85
CA ILE A 38 11.14 14.58 3.54
C ILE A 38 12.67 14.76 3.51
N HIS A 39 13.18 15.92 3.07
CA HIS A 39 14.64 16.13 2.99
C HIS A 39 15.36 16.40 4.33
N ASN A 40 14.63 16.69 5.42
CA ASN A 40 15.25 16.95 6.73
C ASN A 40 14.79 16.01 7.85
N LEU A 41 13.71 15.26 7.64
CA LEU A 41 13.23 14.27 8.59
C LEU A 41 14.18 13.07 8.76
N PRO A 42 14.75 12.45 7.71
CA PRO A 42 15.68 11.35 7.87
C PRO A 42 16.87 11.67 8.78
N PRO A 43 17.66 12.75 8.57
CA PRO A 43 18.76 13.06 9.48
C PRO A 43 18.30 13.42 10.89
N LEU A 44 17.12 14.02 11.06
CA LEU A 44 16.54 14.29 12.39
C LEU A 44 16.20 13.01 13.14
N ILE A 45 15.55 12.05 12.47
CA ILE A 45 15.19 10.75 13.03
C ILE A 45 16.46 9.95 13.35
N SER A 46 17.42 9.92 12.42
CA SER A 46 18.71 9.24 12.62
C SER A 46 19.46 9.79 13.83
N ALA A 47 19.51 11.11 14.01
CA ALA A 47 20.14 11.74 15.17
C ALA A 47 19.43 11.40 16.50
N ALA A 48 18.10 11.30 16.49
CA ALA A 48 17.32 11.01 17.69
C ALA A 48 17.34 9.53 18.10
N THR A 49 17.41 8.62 17.12
CA THR A 49 17.20 7.17 17.32
C THR A 49 18.47 6.33 17.18
N GLY A 50 19.50 6.86 16.52
CA GLY A 50 20.70 6.11 16.14
C GLY A 50 20.49 5.16 14.94
N LEU A 51 19.32 5.19 14.30
CA LEU A 51 19.08 4.46 13.04
C LEU A 51 19.78 5.17 11.88
N ASP A 52 20.23 4.41 10.89
CA ASP A 52 20.74 4.96 9.63
C ASP A 52 19.60 4.94 8.61
N ILE A 53 18.97 6.10 8.41
CA ILE A 53 17.80 6.27 7.54
C ILE A 53 18.02 7.44 6.60
N ASP A 54 17.75 7.21 5.31
CA ASP A 54 17.68 8.21 4.25
C ASP A 54 16.23 8.44 3.79
N GLU A 55 16.03 9.27 2.76
CA GLU A 55 14.70 9.61 2.25
C GLU A 55 13.96 8.37 1.71
N GLU A 56 14.64 7.53 0.94
CA GLU A 56 14.05 6.32 0.34
C GLU A 56 13.66 5.31 1.42
N GLY A 57 14.53 5.08 2.41
CA GLY A 57 14.28 4.20 3.54
C GLY A 57 13.12 4.69 4.40
N LEU A 58 13.04 5.99 4.67
CA LEU A 58 11.90 6.56 5.40
C LEU A 58 10.59 6.41 4.62
N TRP A 59 10.62 6.63 3.30
CA TRP A 59 9.47 6.45 2.44
C TRP A 59 9.01 4.99 2.41
N GLU A 60 9.93 4.03 2.33
CA GLU A 60 9.62 2.61 2.36
C GLU A 60 9.01 2.20 3.71
N ILE A 61 9.52 2.73 4.83
CA ILE A 61 8.96 2.50 6.17
C ILE A 61 7.53 3.05 6.26
N ALA A 62 7.28 4.28 5.78
CA ALA A 62 5.94 4.86 5.75
C ALA A 62 4.98 4.01 4.88
N TRP A 63 5.43 3.58 3.71
CA TRP A 63 4.67 2.69 2.82
C TRP A 63 4.37 1.32 3.47
N ARG A 64 5.32 0.74 4.20
CA ARG A 64 5.13 -0.50 4.98
C ARG A 64 4.04 -0.32 6.02
N ASN A 65 4.11 0.73 6.83
CA ASN A 65 3.12 1.02 7.88
C ASN A 65 1.73 1.23 7.29
N ARG A 66 1.63 2.04 6.24
CA ARG A 66 0.39 2.31 5.51
C ARG A 66 -0.24 1.03 4.97
N ASN A 67 0.56 0.17 4.32
CA ASN A 67 0.04 -1.07 3.76
C ASN A 67 -0.34 -2.09 4.85
N LEU A 68 0.29 -2.07 6.02
CA LEU A 68 -0.14 -2.88 7.15
C LEU A 68 -1.50 -2.41 7.69
N VAL A 69 -1.73 -1.09 7.84
CA VAL A 69 -3.04 -0.53 8.22
C VAL A 69 -4.11 -0.92 7.19
N ARG A 70 -3.79 -0.78 5.90
CA ARG A 70 -4.65 -1.23 4.79
C ARG A 70 -5.01 -2.71 4.93
N ALA A 71 -4.03 -3.55 5.21
CA ALA A 71 -4.22 -4.99 5.35
C ALA A 71 -5.13 -5.35 6.54
N ILE A 72 -5.00 -4.63 7.67
CA ILE A 72 -5.88 -4.80 8.83
C ILE A 72 -7.33 -4.48 8.45
N ASN A 73 -7.58 -3.41 7.68
CA ASN A 73 -8.93 -3.06 7.24
C ASN A 73 -9.51 -4.08 6.26
N ILE A 74 -8.70 -4.59 5.32
CA ILE A 74 -9.10 -5.65 4.39
C ILE A 74 -9.46 -6.93 5.14
N ARG A 75 -8.66 -7.30 6.16
CA ARG A 75 -8.95 -8.43 7.05
C ARG A 75 -10.30 -8.27 7.75
N ARG A 76 -10.73 -7.03 8.02
CA ARG A 76 -12.01 -6.70 8.64
C ARG A 76 -13.15 -6.50 7.64
N GLY A 77 -12.89 -6.67 6.34
CA GLY A 77 -13.91 -6.67 5.29
C GLY A 77 -13.90 -5.46 4.34
N LEU A 78 -13.00 -4.48 4.53
CA LEU A 78 -12.88 -3.35 3.60
C LEU A 78 -12.60 -3.84 2.18
N ARG A 79 -13.39 -3.37 1.20
CA ARG A 79 -13.21 -3.64 -0.24
C ARG A 79 -13.49 -2.36 -1.03
N ARG A 80 -13.15 -2.38 -2.33
CA ARG A 80 -13.40 -1.28 -3.27
C ARG A 80 -14.79 -0.64 -3.16
N LYS A 81 -15.85 -1.44 -2.96
CA LYS A 81 -17.23 -0.95 -2.85
C LYS A 81 -17.46 0.04 -1.68
N ASP A 82 -16.60 -0.02 -0.67
CA ASP A 82 -16.67 0.82 0.53
C ASP A 82 -15.90 2.14 0.35
N GLU A 83 -15.14 2.28 -0.75
CA GLU A 83 -14.24 3.40 -1.04
C GLU A 83 -14.85 4.34 -2.07
N ARG A 84 -16.04 4.85 -1.73
CA ARG A 84 -16.76 5.81 -2.55
C ARG A 84 -17.13 7.03 -1.70
N PRO A 85 -16.91 8.26 -2.21
CA PRO A 85 -17.38 9.46 -1.53
C PRO A 85 -18.92 9.49 -1.46
N PRO A 86 -19.51 10.27 -0.54
CA PRO A 86 -20.96 10.47 -0.47
C PRO A 86 -21.55 10.88 -1.83
N GLU A 87 -22.78 10.44 -2.12
CA GLU A 87 -23.36 10.65 -3.46
C GLU A 87 -23.53 12.13 -3.83
N ASP A 88 -23.81 12.97 -2.84
CA ASP A 88 -24.04 14.40 -2.94
C ASP A 88 -22.78 15.25 -2.65
N HIS A 89 -21.59 14.62 -2.57
CA HIS A 89 -20.35 15.32 -2.21
C HIS A 89 -19.96 16.40 -3.24
N TRP A 90 -20.32 16.22 -4.52
CA TRP A 90 -20.17 17.23 -5.57
C TRP A 90 -21.45 17.39 -6.39
N LYS A 91 -21.71 18.65 -6.80
CA LYS A 91 -22.85 18.98 -7.69
C LYS A 91 -22.79 18.29 -9.06
N LYS A 92 -21.59 17.96 -9.53
CA LYS A 92 -21.35 17.28 -10.82
C LYS A 92 -20.42 16.09 -10.58
N ARG A 93 -20.78 14.96 -11.16
CA ARG A 93 -20.08 13.67 -11.04
C ARG A 93 -19.69 13.18 -12.42
N PHE A 94 -18.58 12.45 -12.49
CA PHE A 94 -18.06 11.89 -13.73
C PHE A 94 -17.70 10.41 -13.49
N PRO A 95 -18.69 9.50 -13.46
CA PRO A 95 -18.49 8.13 -12.96
C PRO A 95 -17.34 7.36 -13.62
N GLU A 96 -17.22 7.46 -14.96
CA GLU A 96 -16.13 6.79 -15.70
C GLU A 96 -14.75 7.33 -15.33
N TYR A 97 -14.65 8.64 -15.09
CA TYR A 97 -13.40 9.28 -14.68
C TYR A 97 -13.05 8.94 -13.24
N GLU A 98 -14.04 8.88 -12.35
CA GLU A 98 -13.88 8.47 -10.95
C GLU A 98 -13.40 7.02 -10.83
N GLU A 99 -13.97 6.11 -11.63
CA GLU A 99 -13.53 4.70 -11.69
C GLU A 99 -12.10 4.59 -12.20
N LYS A 100 -11.75 5.35 -13.24
CA LYS A 100 -10.39 5.41 -13.78
C LYS A 100 -9.39 5.93 -12.76
N LEU A 101 -9.71 7.00 -12.03
CA LEU A 101 -8.84 7.56 -10.99
C LEU A 101 -8.54 6.53 -9.91
N LEU A 102 -9.57 5.80 -9.45
CA LEU A 102 -9.39 4.78 -8.41
C LEU A 102 -8.58 3.58 -8.91
N ASP A 103 -8.80 3.15 -10.16
CA ASP A 103 -8.00 2.09 -10.81
C ASP A 103 -6.52 2.47 -10.91
N GLU A 104 -6.23 3.67 -11.40
CA GLU A 104 -4.85 4.16 -11.53
C GLU A 104 -4.19 4.31 -10.16
N TYR A 105 -4.93 4.75 -9.13
CA TYR A 105 -4.39 4.84 -7.78
C TYR A 105 -4.08 3.47 -7.19
N TYR A 106 -4.97 2.47 -7.31
CA TYR A 106 -4.67 1.11 -6.85
C TYR A 106 -3.46 0.53 -7.55
N LYS A 107 -3.38 0.69 -8.86
CA LYS A 107 -2.22 0.25 -9.64
C LYS A 107 -0.94 0.94 -9.17
N TYR A 108 -0.98 2.26 -8.97
CA TYR A 108 0.14 3.06 -8.46
C TYR A 108 0.62 2.54 -7.09
N ARG A 109 -0.34 2.21 -6.21
CA ARG A 109 -0.05 1.69 -4.87
C ARG A 109 0.38 0.23 -4.84
N GLY A 110 0.37 -0.48 -5.98
CA GLY A 110 0.68 -1.91 -6.05
C GLY A 110 -0.43 -2.78 -5.47
N TRP A 111 -1.69 -2.37 -5.63
CA TRP A 111 -2.87 -3.13 -5.22
C TRP A 111 -3.61 -3.68 -6.43
N ASN A 112 -4.37 -4.75 -6.22
CA ASN A 112 -5.25 -5.30 -7.24
C ASN A 112 -6.52 -4.43 -7.42
N LYS A 113 -7.36 -4.78 -8.38
CA LYS A 113 -8.61 -4.05 -8.67
C LYS A 113 -9.61 -4.01 -7.51
N GLU A 114 -9.50 -4.92 -6.55
CA GLU A 114 -10.34 -4.95 -5.35
C GLU A 114 -9.79 -4.05 -4.21
N GLY A 115 -8.64 -3.40 -4.43
CA GLY A 115 -7.96 -2.55 -3.47
C GLY A 115 -7.11 -3.32 -2.45
N ILE A 116 -6.73 -4.56 -2.77
CA ILE A 116 -5.93 -5.42 -1.89
C ILE A 116 -4.45 -5.34 -2.31
N PRO A 117 -3.51 -5.05 -1.40
CA PRO A 117 -2.07 -5.13 -1.68
C PRO A 117 -1.69 -6.46 -2.34
N THR A 118 -0.93 -6.42 -3.44
CA THR A 118 -0.49 -7.66 -4.09
C THR A 118 0.57 -8.37 -3.26
N LYS A 119 0.80 -9.65 -3.56
CA LYS A 119 1.85 -10.44 -2.90
C LYS A 119 3.21 -9.80 -3.09
N GLU A 120 3.53 -9.38 -4.32
CA GLU A 120 4.81 -8.77 -4.68
C GLU A 120 5.06 -7.48 -3.89
N LEU A 121 4.02 -6.66 -3.71
CA LEU A 121 4.12 -5.45 -2.90
C LEU A 121 4.39 -5.78 -1.43
N LEU A 122 3.64 -6.73 -0.88
CA LEU A 122 3.77 -7.12 0.53
C LEU A 122 5.16 -7.69 0.81
N GLU A 123 5.68 -8.57 -0.06
CA GLU A 123 7.04 -9.12 0.05
C GLU A 123 8.11 -8.02 -0.07
N ARG A 124 7.96 -7.10 -1.03
CA ARG A 124 8.85 -5.94 -1.17
C ARG A 124 8.90 -5.10 0.11
N LEU A 125 7.74 -4.90 0.76
CA LEU A 125 7.62 -4.15 2.00
C LEU A 125 7.94 -4.99 3.26
N LYS A 126 8.48 -6.21 3.15
CA LYS A 126 8.78 -7.11 4.30
C LYS A 126 7.53 -7.44 5.13
N LEU A 127 6.40 -7.59 4.45
CA LEU A 127 5.09 -7.99 4.99
C LEU A 127 4.67 -9.37 4.46
N ASP A 128 5.64 -10.27 4.22
CA ASP A 128 5.42 -11.61 3.65
C ASP A 128 4.37 -12.40 4.45
N TYR A 129 4.40 -12.29 5.79
CA TYR A 129 3.43 -12.90 6.70
C TYR A 129 1.99 -12.43 6.47
N VAL A 130 1.79 -11.21 5.96
CA VAL A 130 0.47 -10.68 5.58
C VAL A 130 0.00 -11.34 4.28
N ALA A 131 0.89 -11.51 3.32
CA ALA A 131 0.57 -12.19 2.06
C ALA A 131 0.17 -13.65 2.31
N GLU A 132 0.95 -14.38 3.11
CA GLU A 132 0.61 -15.74 3.55
C GLU A 132 -0.75 -15.81 4.25
N TYR A 133 -1.03 -14.85 5.16
CA TYR A 133 -2.30 -14.76 5.85
C TYR A 133 -3.46 -14.54 4.87
N PHE A 134 -3.32 -13.65 3.90
CA PHE A 134 -4.33 -13.39 2.88
C PHE A 134 -4.58 -14.59 1.97
N ILE A 135 -3.53 -15.29 1.54
CA ILE A 135 -3.65 -16.50 0.73
C ILE A 135 -4.39 -17.60 1.52
N LYS A 136 -3.98 -17.86 2.76
CA LYS A 136 -4.62 -18.87 3.63
C LYS A 136 -6.11 -18.57 3.89
N ARG A 137 -6.51 -17.30 3.85
CA ARG A 137 -7.90 -16.85 4.04
C ARG A 137 -8.68 -16.71 2.74
N GLY A 138 -8.06 -16.99 1.58
CA GLY A 138 -8.67 -16.78 0.26
C GLY A 138 -8.94 -15.31 -0.09
N ILE A 139 -8.27 -14.37 0.60
CA ILE A 139 -8.35 -12.92 0.32
C ILE A 139 -7.49 -12.58 -0.91
N LEU A 140 -6.32 -13.21 -1.02
CA LEU A 140 -5.48 -13.19 -2.22
C LEU A 140 -5.45 -14.59 -2.83
N LYS A 141 -5.31 -14.67 -4.15
CA LYS A 141 -5.04 -15.91 -4.86
C LYS A 141 -3.53 -16.13 -4.88
N ASP A 142 -3.09 -17.37 -4.65
CA ASP A 142 -1.68 -17.72 -4.89
C ASP A 142 -1.49 -17.92 -6.39
N GLU A 143 -0.87 -16.96 -7.05
CA GLU A 143 -0.59 -17.04 -8.50
C GLU A 143 0.40 -18.18 -8.85
N GLY A 144 0.96 -18.86 -7.83
CA GLY A 144 1.70 -20.11 -7.96
C GLY A 144 0.87 -21.36 -8.29
N GLU A 145 -0.46 -21.36 -8.10
CA GLU A 145 -1.31 -22.53 -8.40
C GLU A 145 -2.21 -22.38 -9.63
N GLY A 146 -2.47 -21.15 -10.08
CA GLY A 146 -3.39 -20.86 -11.20
C GLY A 146 -2.73 -20.68 -12.57
N SER A 147 -1.41 -20.52 -12.61
CA SER A 147 -0.65 -20.33 -13.85
C SER A 147 -0.47 -21.67 -14.59
N PRO A 148 -0.44 -21.71 -15.94
CA PRO A 148 -0.17 -22.94 -16.70
C PRO A 148 1.12 -23.64 -16.24
N GLU A 149 2.12 -22.85 -15.85
CA GLU A 149 3.41 -23.32 -15.31
C GLU A 149 3.27 -23.89 -13.87
N GLY A 150 2.42 -23.29 -13.05
CA GLY A 150 2.09 -23.76 -11.70
C GLY A 150 1.37 -25.11 -11.71
N GLN A 151 0.42 -25.29 -12.64
CA GLN A 151 -0.28 -26.57 -12.86
C GLN A 151 0.65 -27.66 -13.37
N GLN A 152 1.61 -27.33 -14.24
CA GLN A 152 2.65 -28.27 -14.68
C GLN A 152 3.60 -28.65 -13.53
N SER A 153 3.93 -27.72 -12.63
CA SER A 153 4.79 -28.01 -11.47
C SER A 153 4.10 -28.92 -10.45
N LYS A 154 2.79 -28.74 -10.22
CA LYS A 154 1.96 -29.56 -9.32
C LYS A 154 1.79 -30.98 -9.88
N GLN A 155 1.47 -31.11 -11.18
CA GLN A 155 1.41 -32.41 -11.87
C GLN A 155 2.75 -33.17 -11.85
N ARG A 156 3.90 -32.49 -11.97
CA ARG A 156 5.22 -33.12 -11.87
C ARG A 156 5.53 -33.62 -10.46
N LYS A 157 5.17 -32.84 -9.42
CA LYS A 157 5.37 -33.23 -8.02
C LYS A 157 4.46 -34.39 -7.60
N ASP A 158 3.22 -34.42 -8.08
CA ASP A 158 2.28 -35.50 -7.75
C ASP A 158 2.66 -36.83 -8.42
N LYS A 159 3.22 -36.80 -9.64
CA LYS A 159 3.78 -38.00 -10.29
C LYS A 159 5.01 -38.57 -9.59
N ALA A 160 5.84 -37.72 -9.00
CA ALA A 160 7.05 -38.16 -8.29
C ALA A 160 6.79 -38.76 -6.90
N LYS A 161 5.60 -38.52 -6.31
CA LYS A 161 5.19 -39.11 -5.02
C LYS A 161 4.37 -40.40 -5.16
N GLY A 162 4.02 -40.78 -6.39
CA GLY A 162 3.27 -42.00 -6.72
C GLY A 162 4.11 -43.14 -7.28
N GLN A 163 5.44 -43.07 -7.15
CA GLN A 163 6.39 -44.16 -7.47
C GLN A 163 7.14 -44.57 -6.21
#